data_AF-A0A521VHV3-F1
#
_entry.id   AF-A0A521VHV3-F1
#
_cell.length_a   1.000
_cell.length_b   1.000
_cell.length_c   1.000
_cell.angle_alpha   90.00
_cell.angle_beta   90.00
_cell.angle_gamma   90.00
#
_symmetry.space_group_name_H-M   'P 1'
#
loop_
_entity.id
_entity.type
_entity.pdbx_description
1 polymer ?
#
loop_
_entity_poly.entity_id
_entity_poly.type
_entity_poly.pdbx_seq_one_letter_code
_entity_poly.pdbx_strand_id
1 'polypeptide(L)'
;MATLVHRELTAGAWRYFGPLLGLGAVLAAGFAAFLYMEINGHHVTGMDNQIVWGLPHVFAVFLIVAASGALNVASVASVFGKLEYKPLAPLSGVVSLAILAGGLAILAADLGRPDRLIVALTHF
;
A
#
# COMPACT_ATOMS: atom_id res chain seq x y z
N MET A 1 -16.41 -25.65 -10.28
CA MET A 1 -15.56 -24.56 -10.80
C MET A 1 -16.32 -23.26 -10.62
N ALA A 2 -15.83 -22.31 -9.81
CA ALA A 2 -16.47 -21.00 -9.71
C ALA A 2 -16.19 -20.21 -11.00
N THR A 3 -17.23 -20.00 -11.81
CA THR A 3 -17.19 -19.21 -13.04
C THR A 3 -17.19 -17.72 -12.68
N LEU A 4 -16.12 -17.00 -13.02
CA LEU A 4 -16.06 -15.54 -12.89
C LEU A 4 -16.98 -14.90 -13.95
N VAL A 5 -18.21 -14.59 -13.57
CA VAL A 5 -19.16 -13.87 -14.44
C VAL A 5 -18.73 -12.40 -14.48
N HIS A 6 -18.11 -11.99 -15.58
CA HIS A 6 -17.78 -10.59 -15.81
C HIS A 6 -19.06 -9.88 -16.22
N ARG A 7 -19.55 -9.02 -15.34
CA ARG A 7 -20.73 -8.20 -15.58
C ARG A 7 -20.31 -6.75 -15.56
N GLU A 8 -20.60 -6.02 -16.64
CA GLU A 8 -20.50 -4.57 -16.62
C GLU A 8 -21.46 -4.04 -15.56
N LEU A 9 -20.91 -3.36 -14.57
CA LEU A 9 -21.72 -2.67 -13.58
C LEU A 9 -22.32 -1.45 -14.27
N THR A 10 -23.62 -1.47 -14.54
CA THR A 10 -24.40 -0.28 -14.91
C THR A 10 -24.54 0.61 -13.67
N ALA A 11 -23.42 1.19 -13.23
CA ALA A 11 -23.37 2.14 -12.14
C ALA A 11 -23.82 3.50 -12.68
N GLY A 12 -24.90 4.06 -12.13
CA GLY A 12 -25.22 5.47 -12.35
C GLY A 12 -24.03 6.35 -11.96
N ALA A 13 -23.85 7.49 -12.63
CA ALA A 13 -22.67 8.35 -12.50
C ALA A 13 -22.20 8.54 -11.05
N TRP A 14 -23.13 8.80 -10.12
CA TRP A 14 -22.81 8.97 -8.69
C TRP A 14 -22.20 7.73 -8.01
N ARG A 15 -22.68 6.52 -8.34
CA ARG A 15 -22.18 5.27 -7.74
C ARG A 15 -20.76 4.91 -8.22
N TYR A 16 -20.37 5.42 -9.39
CA TYR A 16 -19.03 5.26 -9.92
C TYR A 16 -18.10 6.38 -9.44
N PHE A 17 -18.51 7.65 -9.61
CA PHE A 17 -17.66 8.80 -9.28
C PHE A 17 -17.56 9.07 -7.77
N GLY A 18 -18.56 8.70 -6.97
CA GLY A 18 -18.55 8.91 -5.52
C GLY A 18 -17.38 8.21 -4.81
N PRO A 19 -17.19 6.89 -4.98
CA PRO A 19 -16.03 6.18 -4.44
C PRO A 19 -14.69 6.69 -4.98
N LEU A 20 -14.63 7.05 -6.27
CA LEU A 20 -13.42 7.61 -6.87
C LEU A 20 -13.04 8.96 -6.26
N LEU A 21 -14.01 9.84 -6.01
CA LEU A 21 -13.81 11.09 -5.30
C LEU A 21 -13.35 10.85 -3.87
N GLY A 22 -13.94 9.88 -3.17
CA GLY A 22 -13.52 9.49 -1.82
C GLY A 22 -12.07 9.01 -1.78
N LEU A 23 -11.69 8.11 -2.70
CA LEU A 23 -10.30 7.63 -2.82
C LEU A 23 -9.35 8.78 -3.19
N GLY A 24 -9.74 9.66 -4.11
CA GLY A 24 -8.98 10.84 -4.48
C GLY A 24 -8.75 11.79 -3.31
N ALA A 25 -9.76 12.01 -2.46
CA ALA A 25 -9.65 12.81 -1.25
C ALA A 25 -8.68 12.19 -0.24
N VAL A 26 -8.72 10.86 -0.04
CA VAL A 26 -7.79 10.15 0.84
C VAL A 26 -6.35 10.26 0.32
N LEU A 27 -6.13 10.11 -0.99
CA LEU A 27 -4.82 10.29 -1.60
C LEU A 27 -4.31 11.73 -1.44
N ALA A 28 -5.17 12.72 -1.65
CA ALA A 28 -4.81 14.13 -1.47
C ALA A 28 -4.46 14.44 0.00
N ALA A 29 -5.20 13.89 0.96
CA ALA A 29 -4.91 14.03 2.38
C ALA A 29 -3.58 13.37 2.76
N GLY A 30 -3.31 12.17 2.23
CA GLY A 30 -2.03 11.49 2.42
C GLY A 30 -0.84 12.28 1.85
N PHE A 31 -1.01 12.85 0.66
CA PHE A 31 0.01 13.71 0.05
C PHE A 31 0.21 15.01 0.84
N ALA A 32 -0.86 15.64 1.33
CA ALA A 32 -0.75 16.81 2.19
C ALA A 32 -0.04 16.50 3.51
N ALA A 33 -0.30 15.34 4.12
CA ALA A 33 0.41 14.88 5.31
C ALA A 33 1.91 14.64 5.04
N PHE A 34 2.26 14.07 3.88
CA PHE A 34 3.65 13.93 3.45
C PHE A 34 4.35 15.30 3.34
N LEU A 35 3.75 16.27 2.65
CA LEU A 35 4.31 17.61 2.53
C LEU A 35 4.47 18.29 3.90
N TYR A 36 3.49 18.10 4.79
CA TYR A 36 3.56 18.63 6.15
C TYR A 36 4.72 18.03 6.95
N MET A 37 4.96 16.71 6.85
CA MET A 37 6.10 16.04 7.46
C MET A 37 7.44 16.48 6.87
N GLU A 38 7.52 16.67 5.55
CA GLU A 38 8.74 17.13 4.86
C GLU A 38 9.15 18.54 5.34
N ILE A 39 8.18 19.44 5.53
CA ILE A 39 8.44 20.82 5.93
C ILE A 39 8.73 20.95 7.43
N ASN A 40 7.98 20.25 8.29
CA ASN A 40 8.08 20.40 9.75
C ASN A 40 9.03 19.37 10.39
N GLY A 41 9.49 18.38 9.61
CA GLY A 41 10.30 17.27 10.09
C GLY A 41 9.49 16.20 10.82
N HIS A 42 10.16 15.09 11.15
CA HIS A 42 9.52 13.87 11.66
C HIS A 42 9.03 14.00 13.10
N HIS A 43 9.35 15.09 13.82
CA HIS A 43 8.86 15.30 15.18
C HIS A 43 7.32 15.37 15.26
N VAL A 44 6.66 15.77 14.16
CA VAL A 44 5.19 15.88 14.08
C VAL A 44 4.47 14.54 14.25
N THR A 45 5.18 13.43 14.05
CA THR A 45 4.64 12.07 14.21
C THR A 45 4.86 11.52 15.62
N GLY A 46 5.40 12.34 16.54
CA GLY A 46 5.74 11.96 17.92
C GLY A 46 7.12 11.31 18.06
N MET A 47 7.96 11.40 17.02
CA MET A 47 9.34 10.91 17.05
C MET A 47 10.25 11.93 17.74
N ASP A 48 11.21 11.41 18.52
CA ASP A 48 12.25 12.20 19.16
C ASP A 48 13.59 11.46 19.09
N ASN A 49 14.62 11.96 19.80
CA ASN A 49 15.94 11.34 19.79
C ASN A 49 16.00 10.01 20.59
N GLN A 50 14.99 9.70 21.39
CA GLN A 50 14.87 8.42 22.11
C GLN A 50 14.06 7.40 21.30
N ILE A 51 13.03 7.87 20.59
CA ILE A 51 12.10 7.12 19.77
C ILE A 51 12.30 7.52 18.31
N VAL A 52 13.31 6.91 17.71
CA VAL A 52 13.76 7.22 16.34
C VAL A 52 12.91 6.58 15.25
N TRP A 53 11.98 5.67 15.59
CA TRP A 53 11.01 5.06 14.67
C TRP A 53 9.61 5.17 15.26
N GLY A 54 8.79 6.02 14.65
CA GLY A 54 7.44 6.31 15.10
C GLY A 54 6.36 5.63 14.27
N LEU A 55 5.20 6.28 14.22
CA LEU A 55 4.01 5.80 13.49
C LEU A 55 4.29 5.49 12.01
N PRO A 56 5.01 6.31 11.22
CA PRO A 56 5.22 6.01 9.80
C PRO A 56 5.92 4.67 9.60
N HIS A 57 6.93 4.38 10.42
CA HIS A 57 7.67 3.12 10.36
C HIS A 57 6.80 1.91 10.70
N VAL A 58 5.95 2.02 11.73
CA VAL A 58 5.00 0.94 12.10
C VAL A 58 4.05 0.63 10.96
N PHE A 59 3.51 1.65 10.29
CA PHE A 59 2.63 1.45 9.12
C PHE A 59 3.37 0.85 7.92
N ALA A 60 4.61 1.26 7.66
CA ALA A 60 5.43 0.70 6.59
C ALA A 60 5.63 -0.82 6.78
N VAL A 61 6.09 -1.23 7.98
CA VAL A 61 6.28 -2.65 8.30
C VAL A 61 4.96 -3.42 8.26
N PHE A 62 3.89 -2.85 8.83
CA PHE A 62 2.56 -3.46 8.79
C PHE A 62 2.09 -3.75 7.37
N LEU A 63 2.19 -2.78 6.46
CA LEU A 63 1.78 -2.96 5.07
C LEU A 63 2.66 -3.97 4.33
N ILE A 64 3.97 -3.94 4.52
CA ILE A 64 4.88 -4.93 3.91
C ILE A 64 4.53 -6.36 4.37
N VAL A 65 4.28 -6.55 5.66
CA VAL A 65 3.87 -7.85 6.21
C VAL A 65 2.47 -8.24 5.72
N ALA A 66 1.53 -7.29 5.67
CA ALA A 66 0.19 -7.53 5.15
C ALA A 66 0.21 -7.92 3.66
N ALA A 67 1.12 -7.36 2.87
CA ALA A 67 1.29 -7.72 1.46
C ALA A 67 1.68 -9.20 1.29
N SER A 68 2.57 -9.71 2.16
CA SER A 68 2.91 -11.14 2.21
C SER A 68 1.69 -11.98 2.57
N GLY A 69 0.92 -11.55 3.58
CA GLY A 69 -0.34 -12.20 3.95
C GLY A 69 -1.36 -12.24 2.80
N ALA A 70 -1.51 -11.15 2.06
CA ALA A 70 -2.41 -11.08 0.90
C ALA A 70 -1.99 -12.02 -0.23
N LEU A 71 -0.68 -12.18 -0.47
CA LEU A 71 -0.15 -13.07 -1.51
C LEU A 71 -0.37 -14.56 -1.21
N ASN A 72 -0.49 -14.94 0.07
CA ASN A 72 -0.66 -16.33 0.46
C ASN A 72 -1.90 -17.00 -0.18
N VAL A 73 -2.96 -16.25 -0.49
CA VAL A 73 -4.14 -16.78 -1.20
C VAL A 73 -3.76 -17.31 -2.59
N ALA A 74 -2.92 -16.58 -3.32
CA ALA A 74 -2.40 -17.03 -4.61
C ALA A 74 -1.48 -18.27 -4.43
N SER A 75 -0.63 -18.27 -3.40
CA SER A 75 0.25 -19.40 -3.08
C SER A 75 -0.53 -20.68 -2.75
N VAL A 76 -1.64 -20.59 -2.01
CA VAL A 76 -2.51 -21.73 -1.70
C VAL A 76 -3.14 -22.32 -2.97
N ALA A 77 -3.52 -21.47 -3.92
CA ALA A 77 -4.07 -21.92 -5.20
C ALA A 77 -3.02 -22.60 -6.10
N SER A 78 -1.81 -22.06 -6.19
CA SER A 78 -0.77 -22.52 -7.12
C SER A 78 0.11 -23.63 -6.57
N VAL A 79 0.59 -23.50 -5.33
CA VAL A 79 1.55 -24.44 -4.71
C VAL A 79 0.83 -25.66 -4.14
N PHE A 80 -0.30 -25.45 -3.46
CA PHE A 80 -1.04 -26.52 -2.78
C PHE A 80 -2.19 -27.10 -3.63
N GLY A 81 -2.36 -26.62 -4.86
CA GLY A 81 -3.33 -27.15 -5.82
C GLY A 81 -4.80 -26.98 -5.43
N LYS A 82 -5.12 -26.06 -4.51
CA LYS A 82 -6.50 -25.83 -4.06
C LYS A 82 -7.29 -25.05 -5.11
N LEU A 83 -8.02 -25.76 -5.96
CA LEU A 83 -8.78 -25.22 -7.09
C LEU A 83 -9.86 -24.19 -6.71
N GLU A 84 -10.33 -24.21 -5.46
CA GLU A 84 -11.29 -23.24 -4.92
C GLU A 84 -10.75 -21.80 -4.91
N TYR A 85 -9.45 -21.62 -4.65
CA TYR A 85 -8.81 -20.31 -4.60
C TYR A 85 -8.28 -19.82 -5.95
N LYS A 86 -8.29 -20.69 -6.98
CA LYS A 86 -7.71 -20.39 -8.30
C LYS A 86 -8.30 -19.14 -8.98
N PRO A 87 -9.61 -18.86 -8.89
CA PRO A 87 -10.18 -17.61 -9.43
C PRO A 87 -9.71 -16.35 -8.70
N LEU A 88 -9.33 -16.47 -7.42
CA LEU A 88 -8.90 -15.36 -6.57
C LEU A 88 -7.40 -15.08 -6.66
N ALA A 89 -6.62 -16.02 -7.20
CA ALA A 89 -5.16 -15.92 -7.26
C ALA A 89 -4.65 -14.65 -7.99
N PRO A 90 -5.21 -14.23 -9.15
CA PRO A 90 -4.77 -13.00 -9.80
C PRO A 90 -5.09 -11.73 -8.98
N LEU A 91 -6.26 -11.69 -8.35
CA LEU A 91 -6.67 -10.57 -7.49
C LEU A 91 -5.77 -10.47 -6.25
N SER A 92 -5.44 -11.60 -5.63
CA SER A 92 -4.49 -11.69 -4.52
C SER A 92 -3.12 -11.12 -4.88
N GLY A 93 -2.60 -11.45 -6.08
CA GLY A 93 -1.36 -10.88 -6.58
C GLY A 93 -1.41 -9.35 -6.74
N VAL A 94 -2.44 -8.82 -7.38
CA VAL A 94 -2.60 -7.37 -7.59
C VAL A 94 -2.75 -6.62 -6.26
N VAL A 95 -3.55 -7.16 -5.33
CA VAL A 95 -3.73 -6.57 -3.99
C VAL A 95 -2.43 -6.58 -3.20
N SER A 96 -1.68 -7.69 -3.22
CA SER A 96 -0.37 -7.77 -2.57
C SER A 96 0.59 -6.71 -3.10
N LEU A 97 0.68 -6.55 -4.43
CA LEU A 97 1.52 -5.52 -5.05
C LEU A 97 1.09 -4.10 -4.67
N ALA A 98 -0.22 -3.81 -4.65
CA ALA A 98 -0.74 -2.51 -4.25
C ALA A 98 -0.41 -2.17 -2.79
N ILE A 99 -0.58 -3.15 -1.88
CA ILE A 99 -0.25 -2.98 -0.46
C ILE A 99 1.27 -2.79 -0.29
N LEU A 100 2.08 -3.60 -0.97
CA LEU A 100 3.55 -3.50 -0.92
C LEU A 100 4.04 -2.14 -1.42
N ALA A 101 3.51 -1.66 -2.55
CA ALA A 101 3.83 -0.34 -3.08
C ALA A 101 3.48 0.76 -2.07
N GLY A 102 2.34 0.65 -1.39
CA GLY A 102 1.96 1.56 -0.31
C GLY A 102 2.95 1.52 0.88
N GLY A 103 3.33 0.33 1.33
CA GLY A 103 4.31 0.17 2.41
C GLY A 103 5.69 0.74 2.07
N LEU A 104 6.17 0.52 0.83
CA LEU A 104 7.42 1.08 0.34
C LEU A 104 7.35 2.60 0.16
N ALA A 105 6.20 3.16 -0.25
CA ALA A 105 6.02 4.60 -0.35
C ALA A 105 6.09 5.29 1.02
N ILE A 106 5.50 4.67 2.06
CA ILE A 106 5.60 5.18 3.44
C ILE A 106 7.04 5.07 3.93
N LEU A 107 7.71 3.94 3.67
CA LEU A 107 9.12 3.78 4.03
C LEU A 107 10.01 4.85 3.37
N ALA A 108 9.76 5.15 2.08
CA ALA A 108 10.44 6.22 1.36
C ALA A 108 10.20 7.60 1.98
N ALA A 109 8.96 7.87 2.41
CA ALA A 109 8.59 9.11 3.08
C ALA A 109 9.23 9.26 4.48
N ASP A 110 9.47 8.16 5.19
CA ASP A 110 10.06 8.13 6.53
C ASP A 110 11.59 8.39 6.56
N LEU A 111 12.24 8.45 5.38
CA LEU A 111 13.69 8.68 5.27
C LEU A 111 14.13 10.12 5.61
N GLY A 112 13.21 11.08 5.71
CA GLY A 112 13.48 12.50 5.97
C GLY A 112 14.22 13.26 4.86
N ARG A 113 14.91 12.56 3.97
CA ARG A 113 15.52 13.07 2.73
C ARG A 113 15.38 12.03 1.62
N PRO A 114 14.16 11.88 1.06
CA PRO A 114 13.89 10.89 0.02
C PRO A 114 14.71 11.13 -1.26
N ASP A 115 15.19 12.35 -1.50
CA ASP A 115 16.09 12.72 -2.59
C ASP A 115 17.39 11.91 -2.61
N ARG A 116 17.86 11.46 -1.43
CA ARG A 116 19.12 10.73 -1.29
C ARG A 116 18.98 9.21 -1.44
N LEU A 117 17.78 8.70 -1.68
CA LEU A 117 17.54 7.28 -1.84
C LEU A 117 18.42 6.67 -2.95
N ILE A 118 18.61 7.38 -4.06
CA ILE A 118 19.44 6.92 -5.18
C ILE A 118 20.88 6.69 -4.74
N VAL A 119 21.43 7.58 -3.91
CA VAL A 119 22.80 7.45 -3.40
C VAL A 119 22.92 6.18 -2.56
N ALA A 120 21.95 5.91 -1.68
CA ALA A 120 21.93 4.69 -0.88
C ALA A 120 21.81 3.42 -1.72
N LEU A 121 21.16 3.49 -2.89
CA LEU A 121 20.98 2.35 -3.80
C LEU A 121 22.18 2.10 -4.72
N THR A 122 22.95 3.14 -5.06
CA THR A 122 24.03 3.03 -6.05
C THR A 122 25.43 3.01 -5.45
N HIS A 123 25.57 3.37 -4.18
CA HIS A 123 26.87 3.43 -3.50
C HIS A 123 27.09 2.16 -2.66
N PHE A 124 28.01 1.30 -3.12
CA PHE A 124 28.43 0.06 -2.46
C PHE A 124 29.91 0.11 -2.10
#